data_AF-Q3UK78-F1
#
_entry.id   AF-Q3UK78-F1
#
_cell.length_a   1.000
_cell.length_b   1.000
_cell.length_c   1.000
_cell.angle_alpha   90.00
_cell.angle_beta   90.00
_cell.angle_gamma   90.00
#
_symmetry.space_group_name_H-M   'P 1'
#
loop_
_entity.id
_entity.type
_entity.pdbx_description
1 polymer ?
#
loop_
_entity_poly.entity_id
_entity_poly.type
_entity_poly.pdbx_seq_one_letter_code
_entity_poly.pdbx_strand_id
1 'polypeptide(L)'
;MATQRKHLVKDFNPYITCYICKGYLIKPTTVTECLHTFCKTCIVQHFEDSNDCPRCGNQVHETNPLEMLRLDNTLEEIIFKLVPGLREQELQRELEFWKKNKPQENGQDDISKVDKSKADEEGDENQDDKDYHRSDPQIAICLDCLRNNGQSGDNVVKGLMKKFIRCSTRVTVGTIKKFLSLKLKLPSSYELDVLCNGEIMGKDHTMEFIYMTRWRLRGENLCCLNCSASQVCSQDGTLYQSYPMVLQYRPRIDFG
;
A
#
# COMPACT_ATOMS: atom_id res chain seq x y z
N MET A 1 13.50 9.76 40.93
CA MET A 1 13.01 8.65 40.09
C MET A 1 11.83 9.16 39.29
N ALA A 2 11.93 9.29 37.97
CA ALA A 2 10.77 9.66 37.15
C ALA A 2 9.83 8.45 37.07
N THR A 3 8.69 8.53 37.76
CA THR A 3 7.63 7.53 37.66
C THR A 3 7.11 7.52 36.22
N GLN A 4 7.41 6.48 35.44
CA GLN A 4 6.81 6.28 34.13
C GLN A 4 5.28 6.20 34.30
N ARG A 5 4.56 7.18 33.76
CA ARG A 5 3.10 7.14 33.71
C ARG A 5 2.69 6.01 32.78
N LYS A 6 1.95 5.02 33.31
CA LYS A 6 1.29 4.00 32.51
C LYS A 6 0.02 4.62 31.93
N HIS A 7 -0.02 4.84 30.62
CA HIS A 7 -1.21 5.26 29.92
C HIS A 7 -2.11 4.05 29.67
N LEU A 8 -3.41 4.19 29.92
CA LEU A 8 -4.39 3.16 29.61
C LEU A 8 -4.96 3.42 28.21
N VAL A 9 -5.26 2.36 27.46
CA VAL A 9 -5.84 2.49 26.11
C VAL A 9 -7.08 3.39 26.11
N LYS A 10 -7.91 3.26 27.16
CA LYS A 10 -9.13 4.05 27.35
C LYS A 10 -8.89 5.57 27.33
N ASP A 11 -7.70 6.02 27.72
CA ASP A 11 -7.35 7.45 27.78
C ASP A 11 -7.25 8.05 26.38
N PHE A 12 -7.03 7.22 25.36
CA PHE A 12 -6.93 7.62 23.96
C PHE A 12 -8.26 7.55 23.21
N ASN A 13 -9.27 6.86 23.74
CA ASN A 13 -10.54 6.59 23.05
C ASN A 13 -11.18 7.82 22.35
N PRO A 14 -11.21 9.03 22.94
CA PRO A 14 -11.78 10.21 22.27
C PRO A 14 -11.13 10.56 20.92
N TYR A 15 -9.87 10.14 20.71
CA TYR A 15 -9.06 10.45 19.54
C TYR A 15 -8.94 9.30 18.54
N ILE A 16 -9.29 8.07 18.94
CA ILE A 16 -9.09 6.85 18.13
C ILE A 16 -10.38 6.07 17.85
N THR A 17 -11.54 6.61 18.20
CA THR A 17 -12.85 5.97 17.97
C THR A 17 -13.68 6.71 16.93
N CYS A 18 -14.44 5.94 16.15
CA CYS A 18 -15.31 6.46 15.12
C CYS A 18 -16.55 7.12 15.74
N TYR A 19 -16.87 8.33 15.29
CA TYR A 19 -18.07 9.04 15.75
C TYR A 19 -19.38 8.34 15.34
N ILE A 20 -19.38 7.58 14.23
CA ILE A 20 -20.57 6.89 13.72
C ILE A 20 -20.80 5.58 14.50
N CYS A 21 -19.90 4.59 14.37
CA CYS A 21 -20.10 3.26 14.95
C CYS A 21 -19.67 3.13 16.43
N LYS A 22 -19.01 4.15 16.99
CA LYS A 22 -18.45 4.17 18.37
C LYS A 22 -17.37 3.12 18.67
N GLY A 23 -16.97 2.31 17.69
CA GLY A 23 -15.80 1.42 17.76
C GLY A 23 -14.49 2.14 17.46
N TYR A 24 -13.37 1.43 17.52
CA TYR A 24 -12.08 1.96 17.04
C TYR A 24 -12.13 2.27 15.55
N LEU A 25 -11.38 3.29 15.12
CA LEU A 25 -11.26 3.64 13.71
C LEU A 25 -10.55 2.51 12.94
N ILE A 26 -11.29 1.83 12.06
CA ILE A 26 -10.77 0.82 11.13
C ILE A 26 -10.69 1.45 9.74
N LYS A 27 -9.51 1.39 9.09
CA LYS A 27 -9.23 2.10 7.83
C LYS A 27 -9.63 3.58 7.98
N PRO A 28 -8.98 4.34 8.89
CA PRO A 28 -9.37 5.71 9.22
C PRO A 28 -9.39 6.57 7.96
N THR A 29 -10.54 7.19 7.69
CA THR A 29 -10.78 7.99 6.50
C THR A 29 -11.21 9.38 6.93
N THR A 30 -10.43 10.38 6.52
CA THR A 30 -10.56 11.78 6.91
C THR A 30 -11.27 12.56 5.81
N VAL A 31 -12.27 13.34 6.21
CA VAL A 31 -12.90 14.37 5.38
C VAL A 31 -11.96 15.57 5.32
N THR A 32 -11.45 15.92 4.14
CA THR A 32 -10.41 16.95 4.00
C THR A 32 -10.88 18.36 4.36
N GLU A 33 -12.16 18.67 4.12
CA GLU A 33 -12.72 20.01 4.36
C GLU A 33 -12.78 20.40 5.84
N CYS A 34 -13.07 19.43 6.72
CA CYS A 34 -13.24 19.70 8.17
C CYS A 34 -12.28 18.89 9.06
N LEU A 35 -11.40 18.08 8.47
CA LEU A 35 -10.43 17.22 9.16
C LEU A 35 -11.03 16.30 10.23
N HIS A 36 -12.25 15.83 10.00
CA HIS A 36 -12.88 14.81 10.86
C HIS A 36 -12.69 13.41 10.28
N THR A 37 -12.37 12.45 11.14
CA THR A 37 -12.00 11.08 10.75
C THR A 37 -13.01 10.04 11.24
N PHE A 38 -13.28 9.05 10.39
CA PHE A 38 -14.25 7.98 10.60
C PHE A 38 -13.69 6.65 10.09
N CYS A 39 -14.35 5.51 10.35
CA CYS A 39 -14.02 4.28 9.62
C CYS A 39 -14.37 4.44 8.14
N LYS A 40 -13.57 3.86 7.24
CA LYS A 40 -13.82 3.90 5.79
C LYS A 40 -15.25 3.50 5.43
N THR A 41 -15.70 2.37 5.94
CA THR A 41 -17.05 1.84 5.66
C THR A 41 -18.14 2.77 6.19
N CYS A 42 -17.98 3.29 7.41
CA CYS A 42 -18.97 4.17 8.02
C CYS A 42 -19.17 5.48 7.25
N ILE A 43 -18.08 6.16 6.85
CA ILE A 43 -18.22 7.44 6.14
C ILE A 43 -18.67 7.26 4.70
N VAL A 44 -18.21 6.20 4.02
CA VAL A 44 -18.67 5.90 2.65
C VAL A 44 -20.16 5.58 2.65
N GLN A 45 -20.64 4.77 3.59
CA GLN A 45 -22.08 4.47 3.73
C GLN A 45 -22.89 5.73 4.08
N HIS A 46 -22.41 6.59 4.96
CA HIS A 46 -23.09 7.85 5.30
C HIS A 46 -23.26 8.76 4.08
N PHE A 47 -22.25 8.80 3.20
CA PHE A 47 -22.28 9.58 1.96
C PHE A 47 -23.15 9.01 0.84
N GLU A 48 -23.79 7.85 1.04
CA GLU A 48 -24.84 7.37 0.15
C GLU A 48 -26.12 8.21 0.29
N ASP A 49 -26.38 8.76 1.49
CA ASP A 49 -27.63 9.47 1.83
C ASP A 49 -27.45 10.95 2.20
N SER A 50 -26.23 11.41 2.51
CA SER A 50 -25.96 12.78 2.97
C SER A 50 -24.61 13.30 2.50
N ASN A 51 -24.53 14.56 2.10
CA ASN A 51 -23.25 15.20 1.75
C ASN A 51 -22.60 15.93 2.95
N ASP A 52 -23.18 15.82 4.15
CA ASP A 52 -22.74 16.55 5.33
C ASP A 52 -21.86 15.69 6.22
N CYS A 53 -20.87 16.30 6.84
CA CYS A 53 -20.01 15.61 7.80
C CYS A 53 -20.82 15.14 9.01
N PRO A 54 -20.83 13.84 9.35
CA PRO A 54 -21.64 13.30 10.45
C PRO A 54 -21.31 13.89 11.83
N ARG A 55 -20.13 14.49 12.00
CA ARG A 55 -19.68 15.06 13.28
C ARG A 55 -20.04 16.54 13.45
N CYS A 56 -19.90 17.35 12.40
CA CYS A 56 -20.06 18.81 12.49
C CYS A 56 -21.16 19.40 11.60
N GLY A 57 -21.75 18.62 10.71
CA GLY A 57 -22.81 19.07 9.81
C GLY A 57 -22.33 19.97 8.65
N ASN A 58 -21.02 20.15 8.47
CA ASN A 58 -20.50 20.90 7.31
C ASN A 58 -20.76 20.10 6.03
N GLN A 59 -21.32 20.74 5.01
CA GLN A 59 -21.42 20.18 3.67
C GLN A 59 -20.01 19.95 3.11
N VAL A 60 -19.68 18.70 2.79
CA VAL A 60 -18.33 18.27 2.38
C VAL A 60 -18.09 18.55 0.91
N HIS A 61 -19.12 18.36 0.08
CA HIS A 61 -19.08 18.62 -1.35
C HIS A 61 -20.50 18.76 -1.89
N GLU A 62 -20.68 19.51 -2.98
CA GLU A 62 -22.00 19.72 -3.59
C GLU A 62 -22.54 18.43 -4.24
N THR A 63 -21.73 17.77 -5.07
CA THR A 63 -22.15 16.59 -5.87
C THR A 63 -21.58 15.26 -5.36
N ASN A 64 -20.26 15.15 -5.24
CA ASN A 64 -19.55 13.90 -4.93
C ASN A 64 -18.67 14.03 -3.67
N PRO A 65 -19.20 13.79 -2.46
CA PRO A 65 -18.43 13.93 -1.21
C PRO A 65 -17.27 12.92 -1.08
N LEU A 66 -17.25 11.83 -1.87
CA LEU A 66 -16.17 10.85 -1.87
C LEU A 66 -14.83 11.43 -2.36
N GLU A 67 -14.85 12.47 -3.21
CA GLU A 67 -13.63 13.13 -3.70
C GLU A 67 -12.85 13.86 -2.60
N MET A 68 -13.53 14.21 -1.50
CA MET A 68 -12.95 14.87 -0.33
C MET A 68 -12.55 13.89 0.79
N LEU A 69 -12.53 12.59 0.49
CA LEU A 69 -12.06 11.57 1.43
C LEU A 69 -10.61 11.17 1.17
N ARG A 70 -9.82 11.10 2.24
CA ARG A 70 -8.44 10.56 2.19
C ARG A 70 -8.25 9.55 3.31
N LEU A 71 -7.57 8.44 2.99
CA LEU A 71 -7.13 7.50 4.03
C LEU A 71 -6.02 8.11 4.87
N ASP A 72 -6.14 7.99 6.18
CA ASP A 72 -5.13 8.43 7.14
C ASP A 72 -4.32 7.24 7.64
N ASN A 73 -3.33 6.86 6.82
CA ASN A 73 -2.45 5.73 7.11
C ASN A 73 -1.61 5.97 8.38
N THR A 74 -1.26 7.22 8.67
CA THR A 74 -0.50 7.57 9.87
C THR A 74 -1.33 7.34 11.13
N LEU A 75 -2.58 7.81 11.13
CA LEU A 75 -3.49 7.56 12.24
C LEU A 75 -3.76 6.05 12.41
N GLU A 76 -3.90 5.31 11.31
CA GLU A 76 -4.06 3.84 11.35
C GLU A 76 -2.88 3.17 12.08
N GLU A 77 -1.65 3.53 11.71
CA GLU A 77 -0.45 3.00 12.38
C GLU A 77 -0.39 3.37 13.86
N ILE A 78 -0.78 4.60 14.22
CA ILE A 78 -0.84 5.05 15.61
C ILE A 78 -1.87 4.21 16.38
N ILE A 79 -3.07 4.02 15.83
CA ILE A 79 -4.13 3.23 16.46
C ILE A 79 -3.67 1.80 16.70
N PHE A 80 -3.08 1.14 15.70
CA PHE A 80 -2.60 -0.23 15.84
C PHE A 80 -1.44 -0.38 16.83
N LYS A 81 -0.63 0.68 17.03
CA LYS A 81 0.39 0.71 18.09
C LYS A 81 -0.20 0.97 19.48
N LEU A 82 -1.28 1.76 19.58
CA LEU A 82 -1.95 2.10 20.84
C LEU A 82 -2.89 1.00 21.34
N VAL A 83 -3.50 0.22 20.44
CA VAL A 83 -4.48 -0.83 20.78
C VAL A 83 -3.92 -2.21 20.40
N PRO A 84 -3.28 -2.92 21.34
CA PRO A 84 -2.67 -4.22 21.07
C PRO A 84 -3.69 -5.25 20.57
N GLY A 85 -3.34 -6.02 19.53
CA GLY A 85 -4.18 -7.08 18.99
C GLY A 85 -5.29 -6.61 18.05
N LEU A 86 -5.51 -5.29 17.91
CA LEU A 86 -6.63 -4.76 17.11
C LEU A 86 -6.50 -5.12 15.63
N ARG A 87 -5.28 -5.07 15.09
CA ARG A 87 -4.99 -5.43 13.70
C ARG A 87 -5.34 -6.90 13.43
N GLU A 88 -4.87 -7.78 14.30
CA GLU A 88 -5.07 -9.22 14.20
C GLU A 88 -6.56 -9.57 14.36
N GLN A 89 -7.26 -8.89 15.27
CA GLN A 89 -8.70 -9.06 15.46
C GLN A 89 -9.54 -8.61 14.26
N GLU A 90 -9.18 -7.50 13.59
CA GLU A 90 -9.84 -7.07 12.37
C GLU A 90 -9.62 -8.06 11.23
N LEU A 91 -8.37 -8.51 11.03
CA LEU A 91 -8.04 -9.51 10.01
C LEU A 91 -8.79 -10.83 10.25
N GLN A 92 -8.83 -11.29 11.51
CA GLN A 92 -9.56 -12.50 11.88
C GLN A 92 -11.06 -12.37 11.59
N ARG A 93 -11.68 -11.22 11.87
CA ARG A 93 -13.09 -10.95 11.52
C ARG A 93 -13.33 -10.97 10.01
N GLU A 94 -12.44 -10.37 9.22
CA GLU A 94 -12.52 -10.43 7.75
C GLU A 94 -12.41 -11.89 7.25
N LEU A 95 -11.45 -12.68 7.77
CA LEU A 95 -11.27 -14.09 7.40
C LEU A 95 -12.48 -14.97 7.76
N GLU A 96 -13.05 -14.77 8.95
CA GLU A 96 -14.26 -15.47 9.40
C GLU A 96 -15.47 -15.16 8.53
N PHE A 97 -15.64 -13.90 8.12
CA PHE A 97 -16.68 -13.49 7.20
C PHE A 97 -16.54 -14.21 5.85
N TRP A 98 -15.35 -14.25 5.26
CA TRP A 98 -15.12 -14.93 3.98
C TRP A 98 -15.27 -16.44 4.09
N LYS A 99 -14.85 -17.05 5.21
CA LYS A 99 -15.04 -18.49 5.45
C LYS A 99 -16.52 -18.86 5.51
N LYS A 100 -17.35 -18.00 6.11
CA LYS A 100 -18.81 -18.21 6.23
C LYS A 100 -19.56 -17.92 4.93
N ASN A 101 -19.10 -16.95 4.15
CA ASN A 101 -19.75 -16.50 2.92
C ASN A 101 -19.02 -16.98 1.65
N LYS A 102 -18.26 -18.09 1.70
CA LYS A 102 -17.68 -18.68 0.49
C LYS A 102 -18.81 -18.87 -0.54
N PRO A 103 -18.67 -18.32 -1.76
CA PRO A 103 -19.61 -18.63 -2.83
C PRO A 103 -19.68 -20.15 -2.94
N GLN A 104 -20.88 -20.73 -2.83
CA GLN A 104 -21.09 -22.12 -3.22
C GLN A 104 -20.89 -22.17 -4.74
N GLU A 105 -19.65 -22.35 -5.18
CA GLU A 105 -19.38 -22.80 -6.53
C GLU A 105 -19.90 -24.23 -6.63
N ASN A 106 -20.98 -24.40 -7.38
CA ASN A 106 -21.41 -25.69 -7.89
C ASN A 106 -20.28 -26.25 -8.76
N GLY A 107 -19.51 -27.19 -8.23
CA GLY A 107 -18.47 -27.87 -8.99
C GLY A 107 -17.60 -28.71 -8.06
N GLN A 108 -17.87 -30.00 -8.03
CA GLN A 108 -16.99 -31.03 -7.49
C GLN A 108 -15.56 -30.78 -7.96
N ASP A 109 -14.61 -30.68 -7.04
CA ASP A 109 -13.31 -31.31 -7.21
C ASP A 109 -12.69 -31.58 -5.84
N ASP A 110 -12.53 -32.87 -5.62
CA ASP A 110 -12.04 -33.56 -4.46
C ASP A 110 -10.50 -33.53 -4.52
N ILE A 111 -9.84 -32.68 -3.72
CA ILE A 111 -8.41 -32.86 -3.40
C ILE A 111 -8.23 -32.77 -1.88
N SER A 112 -8.63 -33.89 -1.26
CA SER A 112 -7.83 -34.63 -0.27
C SER A 112 -6.52 -33.97 0.21
N LYS A 113 -6.49 -33.66 1.50
CA LYS A 113 -5.41 -33.94 2.46
C LYS A 113 -4.07 -34.39 1.86
N VAL A 114 -3.08 -33.51 1.86
CA VAL A 114 -1.64 -33.85 1.89
C VAL A 114 -1.07 -33.09 3.09
N ASP A 115 -1.23 -33.64 4.28
CA ASP A 115 -0.36 -34.60 4.95
C ASP A 115 0.94 -33.98 5.47
N LYS A 116 1.08 -34.17 6.78
CA LYS A 116 2.00 -33.55 7.72
C LYS A 116 3.00 -34.65 8.04
N SER A 117 4.19 -34.63 7.44
CA SER A 117 5.28 -35.56 7.75
C SER A 117 6.60 -34.85 7.41
N LYS A 118 7.33 -34.32 8.39
CA LYS A 118 8.49 -34.95 9.06
C LYS A 118 9.53 -35.48 8.06
N ALA A 119 10.58 -34.69 7.84
CA ALA A 119 11.95 -35.09 7.51
C ALA A 119 12.79 -33.80 7.45
N ASP A 120 14.01 -33.67 7.91
CA ASP A 120 14.80 -34.38 8.91
C ASP A 120 15.88 -33.35 9.33
N GLU A 121 16.33 -33.45 10.57
CA GLU A 121 17.41 -32.67 11.13
C GLU A 121 18.73 -33.07 10.48
N GLU A 122 19.30 -32.23 9.60
CA GLU A 122 20.74 -32.23 9.35
C GLU A 122 21.24 -30.79 9.21
N GLY A 123 22.14 -30.43 10.11
CA GLY A 123 22.68 -29.08 10.27
C GLY A 123 23.56 -28.64 9.11
N ASP A 124 23.40 -27.38 8.73
CA ASP A 124 24.42 -26.62 8.00
C ASP A 124 24.58 -25.27 8.70
N GLU A 125 25.65 -25.19 9.49
CA GLU A 125 26.08 -24.07 10.29
C GLU A 125 26.64 -22.95 9.37
N ASN A 126 25.79 -22.25 8.60
CA ASN A 126 26.10 -20.99 7.87
C ASN A 126 24.84 -20.30 7.29
N GLN A 127 23.75 -20.16 8.07
CA GLN A 127 22.43 -19.76 7.56
C GLN A 127 22.05 -18.26 7.69
N ASP A 128 22.91 -17.40 8.22
CA ASP A 128 22.49 -16.05 8.66
C ASP A 128 22.29 -14.98 7.56
N ASP A 129 22.43 -15.29 6.26
CA ASP A 129 22.37 -14.23 5.21
C ASP A 129 21.80 -14.65 3.83
N LYS A 130 20.89 -15.63 3.78
CA LYS A 130 20.28 -16.11 2.51
C LYS A 130 18.81 -15.74 2.34
N ASP A 131 18.23 -14.95 3.22
CA ASP A 131 16.82 -14.60 3.10
C ASP A 131 16.56 -13.60 1.94
N TYR A 132 17.61 -12.97 1.38
CA TYR A 132 17.51 -11.93 0.34
C TYR A 132 16.50 -10.83 0.70
N HIS A 133 16.46 -10.42 1.98
CA HIS A 133 15.49 -9.47 2.52
C HIS A 133 14.03 -9.89 2.32
N ARG A 134 13.74 -11.19 2.23
CA ARG A 134 12.36 -11.70 2.15
C ARG A 134 11.63 -11.58 3.49
N SER A 135 12.36 -11.53 4.61
CA SER A 135 11.78 -11.27 5.93
C SER A 135 11.43 -9.79 6.17
N ASP A 136 12.02 -8.87 5.40
CA ASP A 136 11.67 -7.45 5.47
C ASP A 136 10.20 -7.23 5.05
N PRO A 137 9.52 -6.18 5.55
CA PRO A 137 8.24 -5.76 5.01
C PRO A 137 8.34 -5.54 3.49
N GLN A 138 7.45 -6.20 2.74
CA GLN A 138 7.48 -6.19 1.28
C GLN A 138 6.51 -5.15 0.72
N ILE A 139 6.86 -4.57 -0.42
CA ILE A 139 6.01 -3.65 -1.17
C ILE A 139 5.96 -4.05 -2.65
N ALA A 140 4.77 -3.93 -3.24
CA ALA A 140 4.56 -4.09 -4.68
C ALA A 140 4.67 -2.73 -5.38
N ILE A 141 5.44 -2.68 -6.47
CA ILE A 141 5.71 -1.46 -7.22
C ILE A 141 5.48 -1.72 -8.71
N CYS A 142 4.85 -0.77 -9.39
CA CYS A 142 4.76 -0.71 -10.85
C CYS A 142 5.78 0.30 -11.37
N LEU A 143 6.66 -0.14 -12.25
CA LEU A 143 7.65 0.69 -12.94
C LEU A 143 7.15 1.04 -14.34
N ASP A 144 6.69 2.28 -14.50
CA ASP A 144 6.13 2.77 -15.76
C ASP A 144 7.10 3.69 -16.49
N CYS A 145 7.35 3.41 -17.78
CA CYS A 145 8.17 4.28 -18.60
C CYS A 145 7.36 5.51 -18.99
N LEU A 146 7.81 6.70 -18.61
CA LEU A 146 7.19 7.94 -19.07
C LEU A 146 7.60 8.17 -20.53
N ARG A 147 6.63 8.07 -21.46
CA ARG A 147 6.84 8.40 -22.87
C ARG A 147 6.40 9.83 -23.13
N ASN A 148 7.29 10.66 -23.67
CA ASN A 148 6.88 11.93 -24.26
C ASN A 148 6.23 11.64 -25.62
N ASN A 149 4.94 11.94 -25.77
CA ASN A 149 4.16 11.78 -27.01
C ASN A 149 4.60 12.69 -28.18
N GLY A 150 5.83 13.23 -28.18
CA GLY A 150 6.30 14.23 -29.15
C GLY A 150 7.69 14.02 -29.73
N GLN A 151 8.40 12.93 -29.39
CA GLN A 151 9.75 12.67 -29.94
C GLN A 151 9.80 11.28 -30.61
N SER A 152 9.55 11.27 -31.91
CA SER A 152 9.69 10.14 -32.83
C SER A 152 11.16 9.82 -33.19
N GLY A 153 12.12 10.19 -32.34
CA GLY A 153 13.54 9.84 -32.48
C GLY A 153 13.92 8.78 -31.45
N ASP A 154 14.90 7.93 -31.78
CA ASP A 154 15.40 6.77 -31.01
C ASP A 154 15.38 6.96 -29.48
N ASN A 155 14.24 6.65 -28.85
CA ASN A 155 14.14 6.62 -27.40
C ASN A 155 14.85 5.34 -26.92
N VAL A 156 16.11 5.51 -26.50
CA VAL A 156 16.96 4.43 -25.96
C VAL A 156 16.27 3.70 -24.80
N VAL A 157 15.47 4.42 -24.02
CA VAL A 157 14.73 3.87 -22.86
C VAL A 157 13.37 3.34 -23.31
N LYS A 158 13.21 2.02 -23.25
CA LYS A 158 11.96 1.32 -23.54
C LYS A 158 11.19 0.99 -22.26
N GLY A 159 9.89 0.70 -22.42
CA GLY A 159 9.06 0.11 -21.38
C GLY A 159 9.54 -1.29 -21.00
N LEU A 160 9.52 -1.61 -19.71
CA LEU A 160 9.74 -2.98 -19.24
C LEU A 160 8.60 -3.90 -19.69
N MET A 161 8.94 -5.13 -20.10
CA MET A 161 7.94 -6.18 -20.37
C MET A 161 7.21 -6.59 -19.09
N LYS A 162 7.93 -6.72 -17.97
CA LYS A 162 7.38 -6.97 -16.64
C LYS A 162 7.56 -5.71 -15.79
N LYS A 163 6.50 -4.93 -15.67
CA LYS A 163 6.50 -3.64 -14.95
C LYS A 163 6.37 -3.79 -13.43
N PHE A 164 5.79 -4.90 -12.98
CA PHE A 164 5.51 -5.12 -11.58
C PHE A 164 6.64 -5.90 -10.91
N ILE A 165 7.09 -5.39 -9.76
CA ILE A 165 8.08 -6.05 -8.91
C ILE A 165 7.61 -6.03 -7.45
N ARG A 166 8.04 -7.04 -6.68
CA ARG A 166 7.93 -7.05 -5.22
C ARG A 166 9.34 -6.96 -4.65
N CYS A 167 9.55 -6.07 -3.69
CA CYS A 167 10.84 -5.90 -3.04
C CYS A 167 10.69 -5.49 -1.57
N SER A 168 11.78 -5.55 -0.81
CA SER A 168 11.86 -4.97 0.52
C SER A 168 11.52 -3.46 0.47
N THR A 169 10.76 -3.00 1.45
CA THR A 169 10.47 -1.57 1.70
C THR A 169 11.73 -0.73 1.92
N ARG A 170 12.85 -1.37 2.29
CA ARG A 170 14.17 -0.74 2.47
C ARG A 170 14.92 -0.48 1.17
N VAL A 171 14.45 -1.02 0.03
CA VAL A 171 15.07 -0.76 -1.28
C VAL A 171 15.06 0.74 -1.56
N THR A 172 16.18 1.27 -2.03
CA THR A 172 16.31 2.69 -2.38
C THR A 172 16.03 2.93 -3.85
N VAL A 173 15.72 4.17 -4.20
CA VAL A 173 15.60 4.61 -5.60
C VAL A 173 16.88 4.35 -6.37
N GLY A 174 18.06 4.50 -5.74
CA GLY A 174 19.35 4.16 -6.36
C GLY A 174 19.41 2.69 -6.81
N THR A 175 18.88 1.77 -6.01
CA THR A 175 18.76 0.35 -6.37
C THR A 175 17.74 0.13 -7.49
N ILE A 176 16.61 0.84 -7.48
CA ILE A 176 15.63 0.80 -8.59
C ILE A 176 16.25 1.32 -9.89
N LYS A 177 17.01 2.42 -9.86
CA LYS A 177 17.74 2.96 -11.01
C LYS A 177 18.73 1.93 -11.57
N LYS A 178 19.53 1.29 -10.70
CA LYS A 178 20.45 0.21 -11.11
C LYS A 178 19.70 -0.98 -11.74
N PHE A 179 18.59 -1.40 -11.14
CA PHE A 179 17.74 -2.46 -11.68
C PHE A 179 17.21 -2.13 -13.08
N LEU A 180 16.72 -0.91 -13.28
CA LEU A 180 16.26 -0.42 -14.58
C LEU A 180 17.38 -0.41 -15.61
N SER A 181 18.56 0.14 -15.28
CA SER A 181 19.71 0.17 -16.20
C SER A 181 20.13 -1.23 -16.64
N LEU A 182 20.16 -2.20 -15.71
CA LEU A 182 20.49 -3.60 -16.02
C LEU A 182 19.40 -4.27 -16.88
N LYS A 183 18.11 -4.11 -16.52
CA LYS A 183 17.00 -4.73 -17.26
C LYS A 183 16.81 -4.16 -18.66
N LEU A 184 17.10 -2.88 -18.83
CA LEU A 184 17.00 -2.19 -20.12
C LEU A 184 18.31 -2.21 -20.92
N LYS A 185 19.38 -2.80 -20.37
CA LYS A 185 20.72 -2.87 -20.99
C LYS A 185 21.27 -1.50 -21.39
N LEU A 186 21.08 -0.51 -20.53
CA LEU A 186 21.54 0.85 -20.77
C LEU A 186 23.05 0.96 -20.52
N PRO A 187 23.78 1.82 -21.26
CA PRO A 187 25.17 2.14 -20.96
C PRO A 187 25.35 2.65 -19.53
N SER A 188 26.52 2.42 -18.94
CA SER A 188 26.83 2.89 -17.56
C SER A 188 26.82 4.41 -17.42
N SER A 189 27.03 5.15 -18.52
CA SER A 189 26.91 6.61 -18.59
C SER A 189 25.47 7.11 -18.65
N TYR A 190 24.50 6.21 -18.83
CA TYR A 190 23.11 6.60 -19.01
C TYR A 190 22.40 6.74 -17.66
N GLU A 191 21.98 7.97 -17.36
CA GLU A 191 21.28 8.27 -16.12
C GLU A 191 19.76 8.27 -16.32
N LEU A 192 19.06 7.74 -15.32
CA LEU A 192 17.60 7.69 -15.27
C LEU A 192 17.10 8.54 -14.11
N ASP A 193 15.97 9.21 -14.33
CA ASP A 193 15.14 9.77 -13.26
C ASP A 193 14.02 8.80 -12.93
N VAL A 194 13.76 8.66 -11.62
CA VAL A 194 12.61 7.93 -11.09
C VAL A 194 11.71 8.95 -10.42
N LEU A 195 10.43 8.91 -10.75
CA LEU A 195 9.44 9.88 -10.30
C LEU A 195 8.31 9.18 -9.56
N CYS A 196 7.80 9.84 -8.53
CA CYS A 196 6.58 9.45 -7.83
C CYS A 196 5.62 10.64 -7.89
N ASN A 197 4.41 10.43 -8.43
CA ASN A 197 3.42 11.50 -8.62
C ASN A 197 3.96 12.76 -9.34
N GLY A 198 4.86 12.56 -10.33
CA GLY A 198 5.48 13.62 -11.13
C GLY A 198 6.70 14.30 -10.49
N GLU A 199 7.05 13.98 -9.25
CA GLU A 199 8.22 14.53 -8.56
C GLU A 199 9.43 13.60 -8.69
N ILE A 200 10.63 14.14 -8.94
CA ILE A 200 11.87 13.37 -9.02
C ILE A 200 12.29 12.89 -7.63
N MET A 201 12.54 11.60 -7.49
CA MET A 201 12.94 10.98 -6.23
C MET A 201 14.46 10.92 -6.08
N GLY A 202 14.95 11.32 -4.90
CA GLY A 202 16.36 11.25 -4.54
C GLY A 202 16.85 9.80 -4.45
N LYS A 203 18.11 9.56 -4.83
CA LYS A 203 18.70 8.20 -4.89
C LYS A 203 18.67 7.44 -3.56
N ASP A 204 18.70 8.16 -2.43
CA ASP A 204 18.77 7.59 -1.09
C ASP A 204 17.37 7.40 -0.46
N HIS A 205 16.30 7.83 -1.14
CA HIS A 205 14.94 7.57 -0.67
C HIS A 205 14.63 6.07 -0.71
N THR A 206 14.16 5.52 0.40
CA THR A 206 13.64 4.14 0.48
C THR A 206 12.21 4.06 -0.07
N MET A 207 11.77 2.87 -0.46
CA MET A 207 10.39 2.65 -0.89
C MET A 207 9.39 2.96 0.23
N GLU A 208 9.75 2.65 1.48
CA GLU A 208 8.98 3.04 2.68
C GLU A 208 8.79 4.57 2.76
N PHE A 209 9.89 5.34 2.65
CA PHE A 209 9.82 6.79 2.71
C PHE A 209 8.92 7.37 1.61
N ILE A 210 9.06 6.87 0.38
CA ILE A 210 8.24 7.33 -0.74
C ILE A 210 6.77 6.96 -0.52
N TYR A 211 6.50 5.76 -0.02
CA TYR A 211 5.15 5.29 0.28
C TYR A 211 4.47 6.18 1.31
N MET A 212 5.16 6.47 2.41
CA MET A 212 4.60 7.25 3.51
C MET A 212 4.46 8.74 3.17
N THR A 213 5.36 9.31 2.37
CA THR A 213 5.44 10.78 2.22
C THR A 213 4.97 11.32 0.87
N ARG A 214 5.10 10.56 -0.23
CA ARG A 214 4.82 11.03 -1.60
C ARG A 214 3.72 10.26 -2.29
N TRP A 215 3.55 8.97 -1.98
CA TRP A 215 2.50 8.14 -2.54
C TRP A 215 1.15 8.46 -1.88
N ARG A 216 0.52 9.54 -2.32
CA ARG A 216 -0.87 9.85 -1.96
C ARG A 216 -1.77 9.01 -2.86
N LEU A 217 -2.60 8.16 -2.27
CA LEU A 217 -3.71 7.50 -2.98
C LEU A 217 -4.68 8.58 -3.47
N ARG A 218 -4.40 9.20 -4.62
CA ARG A 218 -5.39 9.99 -5.34
C ARG A 218 -6.43 8.99 -5.86
N GLY A 219 -7.69 9.17 -5.47
CA GLY A 219 -8.81 8.29 -5.84
C GLY A 219 -9.02 8.12 -7.35
N GLU A 220 -8.29 8.85 -8.19
CA GLU A 220 -8.44 8.88 -9.64
C GLU A 220 -7.46 7.95 -10.41
N ASN A 221 -6.45 7.36 -9.74
CA ASN A 221 -5.45 6.49 -10.42
C ASN A 221 -5.64 4.99 -10.15
N LEU A 222 -6.86 4.53 -9.84
CA LEU A 222 -7.18 3.10 -9.73
C LEU A 222 -7.08 2.32 -11.07
N CYS A 223 -6.80 3.01 -12.18
CA CYS A 223 -6.66 2.40 -13.48
C CYS A 223 -5.24 2.62 -14.00
N CYS A 224 -4.37 1.62 -13.89
CA CYS A 224 -3.35 1.48 -14.94
C CYS A 224 -4.14 1.27 -16.23
N LEU A 225 -4.16 2.27 -17.12
CA LEU A 225 -4.98 2.31 -18.35
C LEU A 225 -4.79 1.09 -19.28
N ASN A 226 -3.89 0.16 -18.95
CA ASN A 226 -3.61 -1.07 -19.69
C ASN A 226 -3.61 -2.35 -18.82
N CYS A 227 -4.19 -2.36 -17.62
CA CYS A 227 -4.18 -3.54 -16.74
C CYS A 227 -5.60 -4.01 -16.41
N SER A 228 -6.05 -5.06 -17.09
CA SER A 228 -7.35 -5.73 -16.89
C SER A 228 -7.37 -6.76 -15.74
N ALA A 229 -6.24 -6.92 -15.02
CA ALA A 229 -6.13 -7.87 -13.93
C ALA A 229 -5.87 -7.15 -12.60
N SER A 230 -6.97 -6.95 -11.85
CA SER A 230 -6.94 -6.78 -10.39
C SER A 230 -6.66 -8.13 -9.73
N GLN A 231 -5.89 -8.12 -8.64
CA GLN A 231 -5.51 -9.23 -7.74
C GLN A 231 -4.13 -9.86 -8.01
N VAL A 232 -3.13 -9.38 -7.27
CA VAL A 232 -1.97 -10.19 -6.90
C VAL A 232 -2.25 -10.70 -5.49
N CYS A 233 -2.66 -11.96 -5.36
CA CYS A 233 -2.72 -12.64 -4.06
C CYS A 233 -1.30 -12.85 -3.53
N SER A 234 -0.95 -12.21 -2.42
CA SER A 234 0.23 -12.60 -1.64
C SER A 234 -0.10 -13.89 -0.88
N GLN A 235 0.78 -14.90 -0.99
CA GLN A 235 0.67 -16.18 -0.29
C GLN A 235 0.79 -16.06 1.26
N ASP A 236 1.06 -14.87 1.78
CA ASP A 236 1.40 -14.63 3.20
C ASP A 236 0.29 -13.95 4.03
N GLY A 237 -0.99 -14.09 3.65
CA GLY A 237 -2.15 -13.73 4.50
C GLY A 237 -2.30 -12.25 4.92
N THR A 238 -1.35 -11.39 4.56
CA THR A 238 -1.34 -9.95 4.81
C THR A 238 -2.03 -9.25 3.66
N LEU A 239 -3.37 -9.27 3.68
CA LEU A 239 -4.22 -8.60 2.70
C LEU A 239 -4.27 -7.09 2.99
N TYR A 240 -3.12 -6.41 2.90
CA TYR A 240 -3.18 -5.01 2.46
C TYR A 240 -3.60 -5.08 1.00
N GLN A 241 -4.77 -4.51 0.71
CA GLN A 241 -5.21 -4.20 -0.65
C GLN A 241 -4.23 -3.14 -1.22
N SER A 242 -3.01 -3.60 -1.49
CA SER A 242 -1.84 -2.80 -1.83
C SER A 242 -1.88 -2.62 -3.33
N TYR A 243 -2.60 -1.58 -3.75
CA TYR A 243 -2.38 -1.05 -5.09
C TYR A 243 -0.88 -0.81 -5.23
N PRO A 244 -0.23 -1.39 -6.24
CA PRO A 244 1.21 -1.26 -6.38
C PRO A 244 1.55 0.23 -6.48
N MET A 245 2.53 0.68 -5.71
CA MET A 245 3.02 2.05 -5.83
C MET A 245 3.51 2.24 -7.26
N VAL A 246 3.00 3.25 -7.97
CA VAL A 246 3.45 3.54 -9.33
C VAL A 246 4.62 4.50 -9.27
N LEU A 247 5.77 4.02 -9.73
CA LEU A 247 6.94 4.85 -9.99
C LEU A 247 7.13 4.97 -11.50
N GLN A 248 7.28 6.19 -11.96
CA GLN A 248 7.59 6.47 -13.36
C GLN A 248 9.10 6.57 -13.53
N TYR A 249 9.62 6.21 -14.70
CA TYR A 249 11.02 6.42 -15.04
C TYR A 249 11.19 7.01 -16.43
N ARG A 250 12.25 7.82 -16.60
CA ARG A 250 12.63 8.45 -17.88
C ARG A 250 14.15 8.68 -17.93
N PRO A 251 14.74 8.90 -19.12
CA PRO A 251 16.08 9.46 -19.22
C PRO A 251 16.21 10.72 -18.37
N ARG A 252 17.33 10.87 -17.65
CA ARG A 252 17.64 12.12 -16.96
C ARG A 252 17.79 13.23 -17.99
N ILE A 253 17.16 14.37 -17.73
CA ILE A 253 17.25 15.55 -18.58
C ILE A 253 18.13 16.54 -17.83
N ASP A 254 19.38 16.66 -18.24
CA ASP A 254 20.23 17.75 -17.76
C ASP A 254 19.87 19.01 -18.56
N PHE A 255 19.37 20.02 -17.87
CA PHE A 255 19.31 21.36 -18.42
C PHE A 255 20.74 21.91 -18.41
N GLY A 256 21.38 21.89 -19.57
CA GLY A 256 22.64 22.60 -19.80
C GLY A 256 22.50 24.12 -19.72
#